data_AF-V9L8S7-F1
#
_entry.id   AF-V9L8S7-F1
#
_cell.length_a   1.000
_cell.length_b   1.000
_cell.length_c   1.000
_cell.angle_alpha   90.00
_cell.angle_beta   90.00
_cell.angle_gamma   90.00
#
_symmetry.space_group_name_H-M   'P 1'
#
loop_
_entity.id
_entity.type
_entity.pdbx_description
1 polymer ?
#
loop_
_entity_poly.entity_id
_entity_poly.type
_entity_poly.pdbx_seq_one_letter_code
_entity_poly.pdbx_strand_id
1 'polypeptide(L)'
;VGYQHIRRVHPDSKIPVIIVANKSDLLHARQVQTNDGIQLANELGSIFLEISTRENYDDVYDVFQHLCREVSKVHMNNNGEKRRGSIIPRPKSPNMQDLKRRFKQALSSKAKSGANL
;
A
#
# COMPACT_ATOMS: atom_id res chain seq x y z
N VAL A 1 15.87 -5.63 -22.38
CA VAL A 1 16.48 -6.88 -21.82
C VAL A 1 16.04 -7.13 -20.38
N GLY A 2 16.16 -6.16 -19.47
CA GLY A 2 15.77 -6.32 -18.04
C GLY A 2 14.29 -6.64 -17.81
N TYR A 3 13.36 -5.86 -18.36
CA TYR A 3 11.92 -6.10 -18.19
C TYR A 3 11.48 -7.52 -18.58
N GLN A 4 11.92 -7.97 -19.76
CA GLN A 4 11.59 -9.30 -20.27
C GLN A 4 12.17 -10.42 -19.41
N HIS A 5 13.33 -10.20 -18.78
CA HIS A 5 13.89 -11.16 -17.84
C HIS A 5 13.05 -11.25 -16.56
N ILE A 6 12.66 -10.11 -15.99
CA ILE A 6 11.78 -10.06 -14.80
C ILE A 6 10.47 -10.81 -15.06
N ARG A 7 9.85 -10.58 -16.22
CA ARG A 7 8.60 -11.28 -16.60
C ARG A 7 8.78 -12.78 -16.80
N ARG A 8 9.93 -13.22 -17.32
CA ARG A 8 10.22 -14.66 -17.46
C ARG A 8 10.45 -15.36 -16.13
N VAL A 9 11.15 -14.71 -15.19
CA VAL A 9 11.45 -15.31 -13.87
C VAL A 9 10.22 -15.24 -12.95
N HIS A 10 9.35 -14.25 -13.13
CA HIS A 10 8.15 -14.07 -12.30
C HIS A 10 6.86 -13.86 -13.13
N PRO A 11 6.42 -14.87 -13.90
CA PRO A 11 5.31 -14.75 -14.86
C PRO A 11 3.96 -14.42 -14.22
N ASP A 12 3.67 -15.01 -13.06
CA ASP A 12 2.38 -14.82 -12.35
C ASP A 12 2.38 -13.65 -11.36
N SER A 13 3.50 -12.93 -11.28
CA SER A 13 3.63 -11.83 -10.31
C SER A 13 3.27 -10.49 -10.96
N LYS A 14 2.41 -9.73 -10.29
CA LYS A 14 2.23 -8.31 -10.55
C LYS A 14 3.36 -7.51 -9.89
N ILE A 15 4.62 -7.82 -10.22
CA ILE A 15 5.76 -7.03 -9.77
C ILE A 15 5.63 -5.63 -10.39
N PRO A 16 5.58 -4.56 -9.58
CA PRO A 16 5.58 -3.21 -10.09
C PRO A 16 6.93 -2.88 -10.70
N VAL A 17 6.92 -2.28 -11.89
CA VAL A 17 8.11 -1.85 -12.61
C VAL A 17 7.94 -0.39 -13.00
N ILE A 18 9.01 0.39 -12.83
CA ILE A 18 9.11 1.78 -13.26
C ILE A 18 10.31 1.89 -14.19
N ILE A 19 10.12 2.59 -15.30
CA ILE A 19 11.18 2.92 -16.26
C ILE A 19 11.69 4.31 -15.92
N VAL A 20 12.99 4.40 -15.65
CA VAL A 20 13.65 5.65 -15.27
C VAL A 20 14.68 6.01 -16.33
N ALA A 21 14.48 7.13 -17.01
CA ALA A 21 15.45 7.72 -17.91
C ALA A 21 16.32 8.70 -17.12
N ASN A 22 17.50 8.24 -16.72
CA ASN A 22 18.46 9.07 -15.99
C ASN A 22 19.25 9.98 -16.95
N LYS A 23 19.85 11.04 -16.39
CA LYS A 23 20.69 12.05 -17.05
C LYS A 23 19.89 13.03 -17.93
N SER A 24 18.70 13.42 -17.46
CA SER A 24 17.85 14.39 -18.17
C SER A 24 18.52 15.75 -18.40
N ASP A 25 19.54 16.09 -17.59
CA ASP A 25 20.37 17.28 -17.69
C ASP A 25 21.22 17.34 -18.98
N LEU A 26 21.56 16.19 -19.57
CA LEU A 26 22.43 16.11 -20.73
C LEU A 26 21.68 16.30 -22.06
N LEU A 27 20.95 17.40 -22.22
CA LEU A 27 20.11 17.68 -23.39
C LEU A 27 20.87 17.60 -24.72
N HIS A 28 22.11 18.09 -24.76
CA HIS A 28 22.94 18.07 -25.98
C HIS A 28 23.44 16.66 -26.36
N ALA A 29 23.48 15.73 -25.41
CA ALA A 29 23.90 14.35 -25.63
C ALA A 29 22.71 13.37 -25.63
N ARG A 30 21.47 13.89 -25.71
CA ARG A 30 20.25 13.08 -25.69
C ARG A 30 20.20 12.16 -26.91
N GLN A 31 20.11 10.87 -26.66
CA GLN A 31 19.97 9.83 -27.70
C GLN A 31 18.57 9.20 -27.76
N VAL A 32 17.78 9.34 -26.69
CA VAL A 32 16.42 8.81 -26.60
C VAL A 32 15.47 9.96 -26.35
N GLN A 33 14.47 10.10 -27.21
CA GLN A 33 13.46 11.14 -27.04
C GLN A 33 12.51 10.73 -25.91
N THR A 34 12.01 11.73 -25.17
CA THR A 34 11.04 11.53 -24.08
C THR A 34 9.84 10.70 -24.56
N ASN A 35 9.36 10.96 -25.78
CA ASN A 35 8.22 10.23 -26.35
C ASN A 35 8.52 8.73 -26.58
N ASP A 36 9.74 8.36 -26.93
CA ASP A 36 10.12 6.95 -27.11
C ASP A 36 10.09 6.20 -25.77
N GLY A 37 10.56 6.87 -24.70
CA GLY A 37 10.50 6.35 -23.35
C GLY A 37 9.06 6.16 -22.84
N ILE A 38 8.19 7.15 -23.11
CA ILE A 38 6.76 7.07 -22.79
C ILE A 38 6.08 5.94 -23.56
N GLN A 39 6.32 5.83 -24.87
CA GLN A 39 5.76 4.75 -25.69
C GLN A 39 6.18 3.38 -25.16
N LEU A 40 7.47 3.19 -24.86
CA LEU A 40 7.96 1.95 -24.27
C LEU A 40 7.28 1.65 -22.93
N ALA A 41 7.13 2.65 -22.06
CA ALA A 41 6.48 2.43 -20.77
C ALA A 41 5.01 2.01 -20.92
N ASN A 42 4.29 2.62 -21.87
CA ASN A 42 2.91 2.26 -22.18
C ASN A 42 2.82 0.81 -22.71
N GLU A 43 3.69 0.42 -23.64
CA GLU A 43 3.75 -0.96 -24.15
C GLU A 43 4.01 -1.99 -23.04
N LEU A 44 4.83 -1.61 -22.05
CA LEU A 44 5.18 -2.46 -20.92
C LEU A 44 4.21 -2.32 -19.74
N GLY A 45 3.15 -1.51 -19.84
CA GLY A 45 2.21 -1.24 -18.74
C GLY A 45 2.91 -0.72 -17.47
N SER A 46 3.96 0.09 -17.66
CA SER A 46 4.82 0.64 -16.61
C SER A 46 4.77 2.18 -16.62
N ILE A 47 5.34 2.80 -15.60
CA ILE A 47 5.44 4.27 -15.51
C ILE A 47 6.80 4.71 -16.07
N PHE A 48 6.85 5.87 -16.74
CA PHE A 48 8.06 6.51 -17.22
C PHE A 48 8.37 7.77 -16.41
N LEU A 49 9.62 7.94 -15.98
CA LEU A 49 10.11 9.13 -15.28
C LEU A 49 11.48 9.53 -15.85
N GLU A 50 11.68 10.81 -16.16
CA GLU A 50 13.00 11.37 -16.46
C GLU A 50 13.58 12.05 -15.22
N ILE A 51 14.83 11.76 -14.90
CA ILE A 51 15.49 12.32 -13.72
C ILE A 51 16.93 12.73 -14.04
N SER A 52 17.49 13.63 -13.24
CA SER A 52 18.93 13.82 -13.16
C SER A 52 19.42 13.49 -11.76
N THR A 53 20.07 12.33 -11.60
CA THR A 53 20.76 11.97 -10.35
C THR A 53 21.88 12.96 -9.99
N ARG A 54 22.35 13.77 -10.95
CA ARG A 54 23.41 14.76 -10.75
C ARG A 54 22.87 16.06 -10.18
N GLU A 55 21.74 16.53 -10.69
CA GLU A 55 21.21 17.85 -10.37
C GLU A 55 20.24 17.84 -9.19
N ASN A 56 19.46 16.76 -9.02
CA ASN A 56 18.41 16.74 -8.00
C ASN A 56 18.29 15.37 -7.31
N TYR A 57 18.57 15.34 -6.01
CA TYR A 57 18.34 14.16 -5.19
C TYR A 57 16.85 13.86 -4.98
N ASP A 58 16.01 14.90 -4.94
CA ASP A 58 14.58 14.73 -4.65
C ASP A 58 13.87 13.91 -5.74
N ASP A 59 14.28 14.06 -7.01
CA ASP A 59 13.77 13.22 -8.11
C ASP A 59 14.04 11.73 -7.87
N VAL A 60 15.23 11.40 -7.36
CA VAL A 60 15.61 10.02 -7.03
C VAL A 60 14.75 9.51 -5.87
N TYR A 61 14.62 10.32 -4.82
CA TYR A 61 13.79 10.00 -3.67
C TYR A 61 12.33 9.74 -4.09
N ASP A 62 11.77 10.59 -4.95
CA ASP A 62 10.39 10.48 -5.42
C ASP A 62 10.17 9.22 -6.26
N VAL A 63 11.10 8.86 -7.15
CA VAL A 63 11.04 7.59 -7.91
C VAL A 63 10.94 6.39 -6.97
N PHE A 64 11.80 6.33 -5.95
CA PHE A 64 11.78 5.22 -4.98
C PHE A 64 10.52 5.25 -4.11
N GLN A 65 10.10 6.43 -3.68
CA GLN A 65 8.86 6.59 -2.91
C GLN A 65 7.64 6.11 -3.71
N HIS A 66 7.57 6.44 -5.00
CA HIS A 66 6.53 5.95 -5.91
C HIS A 66 6.57 4.43 -6.03
N LEU A 67 7.74 3.83 -6.23
CA LEU A 67 7.88 2.38 -6.30
C LEU A 67 7.39 1.70 -5.01
N CYS A 68 7.78 2.21 -3.84
CA CYS A 68 7.33 1.70 -2.54
C CYS A 68 5.80 1.74 -2.39
N ARG A 69 5.15 2.81 -2.88
CA ARG A 69 3.67 2.91 -2.89
C ARG A 69 3.05 1.85 -3.80
N GLU A 70 3.59 1.64 -5.00
CA GLU A 70 3.09 0.62 -5.93
C GLU A 70 3.25 -0.80 -5.36
N VAL A 71 4.40 -1.09 -4.77
CA VAL A 71 4.64 -2.36 -4.06
C VAL A 71 3.61 -2.55 -2.95
N SER A 72 3.35 -1.52 -2.14
CA SER A 72 2.37 -1.59 -1.05
C SER A 72 0.96 -1.86 -1.54
N LYS A 73 0.53 -1.24 -2.66
CA LYS A 73 -0.78 -1.48 -3.27
C LYS A 73 -0.95 -2.94 -3.72
N VAL A 74 0.07 -3.52 -4.34
CA VAL A 74 0.06 -4.94 -4.77
C VAL A 74 -0.09 -5.87 -3.57
N HIS A 75 0.63 -5.61 -2.48
CA HIS A 75 0.54 -6.40 -1.25
C HIS A 75 -0.82 -6.25 -0.54
N MET A 76 -1.39 -5.05 -0.51
CA MET A 76 -2.71 -4.80 0.08
C MET A 76 -3.83 -5.48 -0.72
N ASN A 77 -3.77 -5.43 -2.06
CA ASN A 77 -4.75 -6.09 -2.92
C ASN A 77 -4.67 -7.62 -2.79
N ASN A 78 -3.48 -8.20 -2.65
CA ASN A 78 -3.29 -9.64 -2.38
C ASN A 78 -3.72 -10.05 -0.96
N ASN A 79 -3.73 -9.12 0.01
CA ASN A 79 -4.23 -9.37 1.35
C ASN A 79 -5.76 -9.30 1.46
N GLY A 80 -6.47 -8.80 0.43
CA GLY A 80 -7.93 -8.86 0.35
C GLY A 80 -8.45 -10.30 0.30
N GLU A 81 -7.74 -11.19 -0.39
CA GLU A 81 -8.07 -12.63 -0.47
C GLU A 81 -7.42 -13.48 0.64
N LYS A 82 -6.47 -12.91 1.39
CA LYS A 82 -5.96 -13.51 2.64
C LYS A 82 -6.73 -13.07 3.88
N ARG A 83 -7.92 -12.47 3.74
CA ARG A 83 -9.00 -12.77 4.70
C ARG A 83 -9.54 -14.17 4.43
N ARG A 84 -8.66 -15.18 4.45
CA ARG A 84 -9.07 -16.52 4.88
C ARG A 84 -9.72 -16.27 6.23
N GLY A 85 -11.03 -16.48 6.29
CA GLY A 85 -11.78 -16.36 7.53
C GLY A 85 -10.96 -17.02 8.63
N SER A 86 -10.67 -16.25 9.67
CA SER A 86 -10.22 -16.85 10.92
C SER A 86 -11.20 -17.98 11.20
N ILE A 87 -10.71 -19.23 11.21
CA ILE A 87 -11.51 -20.42 11.58
C ILE A 87 -12.12 -20.22 12.98
N ILE A 88 -11.53 -19.31 13.76
CA ILE A 88 -12.03 -18.85 15.04
C ILE A 88 -12.94 -17.64 14.81
N PRO A 89 -14.25 -17.72 15.08
CA PRO A 89 -15.13 -16.56 15.07
C PRO A 89 -14.54 -15.51 16.02
N ARG A 90 -14.22 -14.32 15.49
CA ARG A 90 -13.79 -13.21 16.35
C ARG A 90 -14.98 -12.90 17.27
N PRO A 91 -14.86 -13.07 18.60
CA PRO A 91 -15.96 -12.76 19.50
C PRO A 91 -16.31 -11.29 19.30
N LYS A 92 -17.57 -11.02 18.94
CA LYS A 92 -18.05 -9.65 18.83
C LYS A 92 -17.98 -9.07 20.23
N SER A 93 -17.06 -8.13 20.46
CA SER A 93 -17.01 -7.39 21.71
C SER A 93 -18.41 -6.86 22.01
N PRO A 94 -18.94 -7.03 23.24
CA PRO A 94 -20.27 -6.56 23.59
C PRO A 94 -20.41 -5.07 23.27
N ASN A 95 -21.58 -4.65 22.81
CA ASN A 95 -21.88 -3.23 22.59
C ASN A 95 -21.56 -2.47 23.88
N MET A 96 -20.66 -1.49 23.81
CA MET A 96 -20.21 -0.72 24.98
C MET A 96 -21.36 -0.01 25.70
N GLN A 97 -22.43 0.34 25.00
CA GLN A 97 -23.62 0.95 25.60
C GLN A 97 -24.38 -0.06 26.46
N ASP A 98 -24.58 -1.29 25.96
CA ASP A 98 -25.21 -2.37 26.71
C ASP A 98 -24.37 -2.81 27.91
N LEU A 99 -23.04 -2.89 27.73
CA LEU A 99 -22.12 -3.24 28.80
C LEU A 99 -22.16 -2.21 29.93
N LYS A 100 -22.12 -0.91 29.59
CA LYS A 100 -22.28 0.19 30.57
C LYS A 100 -23.61 0.12 31.30
N ARG A 101 -24.71 -0.14 30.59
CA ARG A 101 -26.05 -0.28 31.18
C ARG A 101 -26.11 -1.42 32.19
N ARG A 102 -25.59 -2.60 31.83
CA ARG A 102 -25.57 -3.79 32.70
C ARG A 102 -24.71 -3.58 33.94
N PHE A 103 -23.54 -2.95 33.79
CA PHE A 103 -22.68 -2.63 34.93
C PHE A 103 -23.38 -1.68 35.91
N LYS A 104 -24.06 -0.65 35.41
CA LYS A 104 -24.82 0.30 36.23
C LYS A 104 -25.96 -0.38 36.99
N GLN A 105 -26.71 -1.26 36.32
CA GLN A 105 -27.80 -2.02 36.95
C GLN A 105 -27.27 -2.96 38.05
N ALA A 106 -26.18 -3.68 37.79
CA ALA A 106 -25.56 -4.59 38.76
C ALA A 106 -25.05 -3.87 40.02
N LEU A 107 -24.54 -2.65 39.87
CA LEU A 107 -24.10 -1.83 41.00
C LEU A 107 -25.27 -1.16 41.75
N SER A 108 -26.42 -0.96 41.11
CA SER A 108 -27.58 -0.31 41.73
C SER A 108 -28.41 -1.23 42.64
N SER A 109 -28.20 -2.55 42.61
CA SER A 109 -29.05 -3.53 43.33
C SER A 109 -28.75 -3.66 44.83
N LYS A 110 -27.96 -2.76 45.43
CA LYS A 110 -27.65 -2.81 46.87
C LYS A 110 -27.85 -1.46 47.57
N ALA A 111 -29.08 -0.97 47.57
CA ALA A 111 -29.51 0.13 48.42
C ALA A 111 -31.02 0.04 48.73
N LYS A 112 -31.46 -1.05 49.37
CA LYS A 112 -32.75 -1.13 50.09
C LYS A 112 -32.78 -2.40 50.95
N SER A 113 -32.04 -2.36 52.05
CA SER A 113 -32.23 -3.30 53.16
C SER A 113 -31.82 -2.58 54.43
N GLY A 114 -32.78 -2.36 55.34
CA GLY A 114 -32.51 -1.93 56.70
C GLY A 114 -32.85 -0.48 57.02
N ALA A 115 -34.13 -0.21 57.22
CA ALA A 115 -34.61 0.77 58.19
C ALA A 115 -36.10 0.48 58.47
N ASN A 116 -36.35 -0.47 59.35
CA ASN A 116 -37.59 -0.58 60.12
C ASN A 116 -37.29 -1.49 61.33
N LEU A 117 -36.88 -0.85 62.42
CA LEU A 117 -36.99 -1.31 63.80
C LEU A 117 -37.29 -0.06 64.63
#